data_AF-A0A3A0AUZ5-F1
#
_entry.id   AF-A0A3A0AUZ5-F1
#
_cell.length_a   1.000
_cell.length_b   1.000
_cell.length_c   1.000
_cell.angle_alpha   90.00
_cell.angle_beta   90.00
_cell.angle_gamma   90.00
#
_symmetry.space_group_name_H-M   'P 1'
#
loop_
_entity.id
_entity.type
_entity.pdbx_description
1 polymer ?
#
loop_
_entity_poly.entity_id
_entity_poly.type
_entity_poly.pdbx_seq_one_letter_code
_entity_poly.pdbx_strand_id
1 'polypeptide(L)'
;RVALGFAPDAEVGNRFWEPGDEWVDPVTQSGVDVMFRETAWIEEQLARVLERAEASLGYSTCLWHNVITAQILFDREGWFGRLQAWANRPYPEALRQAILAKNVPILRATHSSYLHQIEQAVARADLVSVNHRVAALLASYFDILFAYNRLPHPGEKRLLAHAGRAPHVPPRMAEQVTALLRAAADGQEIVACARALLDSLDALLGRS
;
A
#
# COMPACT_ATOMS: atom_id res chain seq x y z
N ARG A 1 22.94 -8.58 -13.96
CA ARG A 1 23.39 -9.27 -12.74
C ARG A 1 24.43 -8.37 -12.10
N VAL A 2 23.99 -7.54 -11.17
CA VAL A 2 24.78 -6.47 -10.54
C VAL A 2 25.53 -7.05 -9.33
N ALA A 3 24.90 -7.95 -8.56
CA ALA A 3 25.36 -8.34 -7.24
C ALA A 3 26.68 -9.14 -7.21
N LEU A 4 27.02 -9.89 -8.27
CA LEU A 4 28.27 -10.68 -8.33
C LEU A 4 29.54 -9.81 -8.26
N GLY A 5 29.43 -8.52 -8.58
CA GLY A 5 30.54 -7.57 -8.42
C GLY A 5 30.76 -7.10 -6.98
N PHE A 6 29.82 -7.39 -6.08
CA PHE A 6 29.78 -6.85 -4.71
C PHE A 6 29.86 -7.93 -3.64
N ALA A 7 29.28 -9.10 -3.87
CA ALA A 7 29.35 -10.24 -2.95
C ALA A 7 29.37 -11.57 -3.72
N PRO A 8 30.30 -12.49 -3.37
CA PRO A 8 30.38 -13.80 -4.03
C PRO A 8 29.18 -14.70 -3.70
N ASP A 9 28.57 -14.53 -2.52
CA ASP A 9 27.42 -15.31 -2.04
C ASP A 9 26.07 -14.62 -2.32
N ALA A 10 26.03 -13.71 -3.30
CA ALA A 10 24.81 -12.98 -3.65
C ALA A 10 23.73 -13.90 -4.26
N GLU A 11 22.47 -13.57 -3.96
CA GLU A 11 21.32 -14.15 -4.64
C GLU A 11 21.07 -13.40 -5.95
N VAL A 12 21.08 -14.11 -7.07
CA VAL A 12 21.13 -13.49 -8.40
C VAL A 12 20.04 -14.02 -9.31
N GLY A 13 19.28 -13.11 -9.91
CA GLY A 13 18.15 -13.45 -10.77
C GLY A 13 16.97 -14.05 -10.00
N ASN A 14 16.71 -13.55 -8.79
CA ASN A 14 15.54 -13.85 -7.99
C ASN A 14 14.26 -13.54 -8.79
N ARG A 15 13.22 -14.36 -8.61
CA ARG A 15 11.92 -14.24 -9.30
C ARG A 15 10.72 -14.49 -8.39
N PHE A 16 10.92 -14.56 -7.08
CA PHE A 16 9.84 -14.83 -6.13
C PHE A 16 8.84 -13.69 -6.04
N TRP A 17 9.34 -12.45 -6.01
CA TRP A 17 8.53 -11.23 -5.91
C TRP A 17 8.60 -10.42 -7.21
N GLU A 18 9.83 -10.08 -7.62
CA GLU A 18 10.15 -9.42 -8.88
C GLU A 18 11.53 -9.91 -9.37
N PRO A 19 11.86 -9.71 -10.65
CA PRO A 19 13.22 -9.92 -11.13
C PRO A 19 14.21 -9.06 -10.34
N GLY A 20 15.20 -9.66 -9.68
CA GLY A 20 16.13 -8.91 -8.85
C GLY A 20 17.40 -9.65 -8.45
N ASP A 21 18.33 -8.93 -7.84
CA ASP A 21 19.49 -9.49 -7.16
C ASP A 21 19.50 -8.97 -5.70
N GLU A 22 19.89 -9.80 -4.74
CA GLU A 22 19.94 -9.47 -3.30
C GLU A 22 21.29 -9.90 -2.71
N TRP A 23 21.88 -9.07 -1.84
CA TRP A 23 23.11 -9.40 -1.13
C TRP A 23 23.27 -8.61 0.17
N VAL A 24 24.21 -9.04 1.02
CA VAL A 24 24.70 -8.24 2.15
C VAL A 24 26.01 -7.59 1.74
N ASP A 25 26.08 -6.27 1.82
CA ASP A 25 27.32 -5.55 1.57
C ASP A 25 28.36 -5.90 2.67
N PRO A 26 29.55 -6.42 2.31
CA PRO A 26 30.49 -6.93 3.29
C PRO A 26 31.11 -5.84 4.16
N VAL A 27 31.10 -4.58 3.72
CA VAL A 27 31.70 -3.46 4.45
C VAL A 27 30.71 -2.84 5.41
N THR A 28 29.51 -2.52 4.92
CA THR A 28 28.48 -1.81 5.68
C THR A 28 27.54 -2.76 6.43
N GLN A 29 27.60 -4.07 6.14
CA GLN A 29 26.71 -5.10 6.69
C GLN A 29 25.22 -4.83 6.41
N SER A 30 24.93 -4.01 5.40
CA SER A 30 23.57 -3.66 5.00
C SER A 30 23.06 -4.64 3.94
N GLY A 31 21.79 -5.05 4.05
CA GLY A 31 21.11 -5.77 2.98
C GLY A 31 20.82 -4.82 1.81
N VAL A 32 21.16 -5.25 0.61
CA VAL A 32 20.89 -4.56 -0.65
C VAL A 32 19.94 -5.40 -1.47
N ASP A 33 18.84 -4.78 -1.91
CA ASP A 33 17.82 -5.36 -2.77
C ASP A 33 17.75 -4.51 -4.05
N VAL A 34 18.00 -5.15 -5.19
CA VAL A 34 17.94 -4.52 -6.52
C VAL A 34 16.81 -5.16 -7.32
N MET A 35 15.83 -4.34 -7.70
CA MET A 35 14.72 -4.73 -8.56
C MET A 35 14.98 -4.30 -10.01
N PHE A 36 14.80 -5.22 -10.97
CA PHE A 36 14.86 -4.94 -12.39
C PHE A 36 13.45 -4.83 -12.97
N ARG A 37 13.15 -3.67 -13.56
CA ARG A 37 11.86 -3.39 -14.19
C ARG A 37 12.06 -2.81 -15.58
N GLU A 38 11.16 -3.13 -16.49
CA GLU A 38 11.12 -2.51 -17.80
C GLU A 38 10.63 -1.06 -17.69
N THR A 39 11.29 -0.16 -18.41
CA THR A 39 10.92 1.27 -18.44
C THR A 39 9.48 1.47 -18.88
N ALA A 40 9.06 0.77 -19.94
CA ALA A 40 7.70 0.80 -20.48
C ALA A 40 6.65 0.35 -19.45
N TRP A 41 6.98 -0.62 -18.59
CA TRP A 41 6.07 -1.05 -17.52
C TRP A 41 5.88 0.07 -16.49
N ILE A 42 6.95 0.77 -16.10
CA ILE A 42 6.85 1.89 -15.15
C ILE A 42 6.00 3.02 -15.74
N GLU A 43 6.25 3.39 -16.99
CA GLU A 43 5.49 4.41 -17.72
C GLU A 43 3.99 4.05 -17.73
N GLU A 44 3.66 2.82 -18.11
CA GLU A 44 2.27 2.36 -18.19
C GLU A 44 1.58 2.35 -16.82
N GLN A 45 2.27 1.89 -15.77
CA GLN A 45 1.71 1.93 -14.41
C GLN A 45 1.48 3.35 -13.89
N LEU A 46 2.30 4.32 -14.31
CA LEU A 46 2.04 5.72 -13.96
C LEU A 46 0.92 6.32 -14.80
N ALA A 47 0.87 6.07 -16.11
CA ALA A 47 -0.20 6.53 -16.99
C ALA A 47 -1.57 6.02 -16.52
N ARG A 48 -1.62 4.75 -16.09
CA ARG A 48 -2.77 4.10 -15.46
C ARG A 48 -3.40 4.94 -14.35
N VAL A 49 -2.59 5.48 -13.44
CA VAL A 49 -3.10 6.23 -12.28
C VAL A 49 -3.17 7.74 -12.53
N LEU A 50 -2.18 8.32 -13.23
CA LEU A 50 -2.06 9.76 -13.40
C LEU A 50 -2.85 10.32 -14.59
N GLU A 51 -3.13 9.51 -15.60
CA GLU A 51 -3.89 9.93 -16.78
C GLU A 51 -5.28 9.30 -16.82
N ARG A 52 -5.37 8.00 -16.52
CA ARG A 52 -6.62 7.23 -16.64
C ARG A 52 -7.38 7.07 -15.33
N ALA A 53 -6.81 7.54 -14.21
CA ALA A 53 -7.41 7.49 -12.89
C ALA A 53 -7.84 6.07 -12.45
N GLU A 54 -7.14 5.03 -12.91
CA GLU A 54 -7.50 3.64 -12.61
C GLU A 54 -7.01 3.25 -11.21
N ALA A 55 -7.95 3.02 -10.28
CA ALA A 55 -7.66 2.58 -8.93
C ALA A 55 -7.47 1.05 -8.79
N SER A 56 -6.74 0.64 -7.77
CA SER A 56 -6.58 -0.75 -7.31
C SER A 56 -7.32 -0.99 -5.99
N LEU A 57 -7.41 -2.25 -5.55
CA LEU A 57 -7.80 -2.57 -4.18
C LEU A 57 -6.56 -2.51 -3.30
N GLY A 58 -6.40 -1.42 -2.55
CA GLY A 58 -5.16 -1.10 -1.86
C GLY A 58 -4.05 -0.65 -2.81
N TYR A 59 -3.04 0.01 -2.23
CA TYR A 59 -1.74 0.30 -2.87
C TYR A 59 -1.80 1.00 -4.24
N SER A 60 -2.87 1.75 -4.54
CA SER A 60 -3.13 2.27 -5.89
C SER A 60 -1.96 3.10 -6.44
N THR A 61 -1.29 3.87 -5.58
CA THR A 61 -0.28 4.86 -5.98
C THR A 61 1.12 4.56 -5.45
N CYS A 62 1.43 3.33 -5.02
CA CYS A 62 2.74 3.03 -4.42
C CYS A 62 3.90 3.20 -5.41
N LEU A 63 3.73 2.77 -6.67
CA LEU A 63 4.76 3.01 -7.68
C LEU A 63 4.95 4.51 -7.93
N TRP A 64 3.85 5.27 -7.98
CA TRP A 64 3.92 6.71 -8.15
C TRP A 64 4.68 7.38 -7.00
N HIS A 65 4.39 7.01 -5.74
CA HIS A 65 5.15 7.46 -4.58
C HIS A 65 6.64 7.15 -4.73
N ASN A 66 6.99 5.91 -5.08
CA ASN A 66 8.38 5.49 -5.25
C ASN A 66 9.09 6.34 -6.32
N VAL A 67 8.45 6.60 -7.46
CA VAL A 67 9.05 7.39 -8.55
C VAL A 67 9.34 8.83 -8.10
N ILE A 68 8.39 9.51 -7.46
CA ILE A 68 8.58 10.93 -7.08
C ILE A 68 9.50 11.13 -5.87
N THR A 69 9.76 10.07 -5.10
CA THR A 69 10.64 10.12 -3.91
C THR A 69 12.01 9.48 -4.14
N ALA A 70 12.20 8.77 -5.24
CA ALA A 70 13.46 8.11 -5.56
C ALA A 70 14.60 9.11 -5.78
N GLN A 71 15.78 8.73 -5.30
CA GLN A 71 17.03 9.40 -5.64
C GLN A 71 17.62 8.78 -6.90
N ILE A 72 17.95 9.63 -7.88
CA ILE A 72 18.61 9.19 -9.12
C ILE A 72 20.10 9.00 -8.84
N LEU A 73 20.58 7.76 -8.87
CA LEU A 73 22.00 7.44 -8.73
C LEU A 73 22.73 7.42 -10.08
N PHE A 74 22.04 7.00 -11.14
CA PHE A 74 22.56 6.93 -12.50
C PHE A 74 21.41 7.00 -13.51
N ASP A 75 21.51 7.88 -14.51
CA ASP A 75 20.52 8.01 -15.60
C ASP A 75 21.21 8.51 -16.87
N ARG A 76 21.70 7.59 -17.70
CA ARG A 76 22.52 7.91 -18.88
C ARG A 76 21.77 8.73 -19.93
N GLU A 77 20.49 8.43 -20.12
CA GLU A 77 19.65 9.01 -21.19
C GLU A 77 18.65 10.03 -20.66
N GLY A 78 18.68 10.33 -19.36
CA GLY A 78 17.75 11.23 -18.69
C GLY A 78 16.31 10.73 -18.65
N TRP A 79 16.09 9.42 -18.88
CA TRP A 79 14.75 8.84 -18.98
C TRP A 79 14.01 8.96 -17.66
N PHE A 80 14.65 8.54 -16.56
CA PHE A 80 14.02 8.53 -15.25
C PHE A 80 13.83 9.95 -14.71
N GLY A 81 14.78 10.85 -14.96
CA GLY A 81 14.64 12.27 -14.62
C GLY A 81 13.45 12.93 -15.29
N ARG A 82 13.22 12.67 -16.59
CA ARG A 82 12.02 13.16 -17.31
C ARG A 82 10.74 12.54 -16.76
N LEU A 83 10.74 11.23 -16.49
CA LEU A 83 9.59 10.53 -15.92
C LEU A 83 9.23 11.09 -14.53
N GLN A 84 10.22 11.29 -13.66
CA GLN A 84 10.05 11.85 -12.33
C GLN A 84 9.50 13.29 -12.40
N ALA A 85 10.04 14.13 -13.29
CA ALA A 85 9.53 15.49 -13.50
C ALA A 85 8.07 15.49 -13.99
N TRP A 86 7.72 14.60 -14.93
CA TRP A 86 6.34 14.44 -15.38
C TRP A 86 5.44 13.94 -14.24
N ALA A 87 5.88 12.94 -13.47
CA ALA A 87 5.10 12.34 -12.38
C ALA A 87 4.96 13.27 -11.15
N ASN A 88 5.86 14.24 -10.98
CA ASN A 88 5.81 15.21 -9.88
C ASN A 88 4.76 16.29 -10.17
N ARG A 89 3.50 15.93 -9.97
CA ARG A 89 2.32 16.76 -10.24
C ARG A 89 1.34 16.70 -9.06
N PRO A 90 0.40 17.64 -8.97
CA PRO A 90 -0.67 17.57 -7.98
C PRO A 90 -1.47 16.27 -8.08
N TYR A 91 -1.98 15.79 -6.95
CA TYR A 91 -2.80 14.59 -6.90
C TYR A 91 -4.07 14.74 -7.75
N PRO A 92 -4.27 13.91 -8.80
CA PRO A 92 -5.44 14.05 -9.66
C PRO A 92 -6.73 13.79 -8.89
N GLU A 93 -7.66 14.73 -8.92
CA GLU A 93 -8.94 14.58 -8.20
C GLU A 93 -9.75 13.40 -8.75
N ALA A 94 -9.70 13.15 -10.06
CA ALA A 94 -10.32 11.96 -10.67
C ALA A 94 -9.78 10.65 -10.06
N LEU A 95 -8.47 10.56 -9.82
CA LEU A 95 -7.85 9.40 -9.18
C LEU A 95 -8.30 9.26 -7.72
N ARG A 96 -8.36 10.37 -6.97
CA ARG A 96 -8.88 10.37 -5.59
C ARG A 96 -10.30 9.79 -5.55
N GLN A 97 -11.18 10.28 -6.43
CA GLN A 97 -12.56 9.79 -6.51
C GLN A 97 -12.62 8.30 -6.90
N ALA A 98 -11.81 7.88 -7.87
CA ALA A 98 -11.76 6.49 -8.30
C ALA A 98 -11.29 5.54 -7.18
N ILE A 99 -10.28 5.94 -6.39
CA ILE A 99 -9.80 5.14 -5.25
C ILE A 99 -10.89 5.03 -4.18
N LEU A 100 -11.54 6.12 -3.82
CA LEU A 100 -12.64 6.11 -2.85
C LEU A 100 -13.81 5.26 -3.35
N ALA A 101 -14.23 5.43 -4.60
CA ALA A 101 -15.32 4.69 -5.20
C ALA A 101 -15.05 3.17 -5.26
N LYS A 102 -13.79 2.77 -5.45
CA LYS A 102 -13.40 1.35 -5.52
C LYS A 102 -13.19 0.73 -4.13
N ASN A 103 -12.54 1.44 -3.21
CA ASN A 103 -12.10 0.87 -1.93
C ASN A 103 -13.11 1.02 -0.80
N VAL A 104 -13.92 2.09 -0.76
CA VAL A 104 -14.87 2.29 0.35
C VAL A 104 -15.94 1.19 0.39
N PRO A 105 -16.58 0.80 -0.73
CA PRO A 105 -17.65 -0.21 -0.67
C PRO A 105 -17.18 -1.60 -0.22
N ILE A 106 -15.95 -2.00 -0.58
CA ILE A 106 -15.42 -3.32 -0.22
C ILE A 106 -15.14 -3.46 1.28
N LEU A 107 -15.06 -2.35 2.04
CA LEU A 107 -14.87 -2.42 3.50
C LEU A 107 -16.08 -3.05 4.20
N ARG A 108 -17.30 -2.58 3.89
CA ARG A 108 -18.53 -3.03 4.59
C ARG A 108 -19.86 -2.94 3.83
N ALA A 109 -19.89 -2.44 2.59
CA ALA A 109 -21.14 -2.12 1.91
C ALA A 109 -21.59 -3.17 0.88
N THR A 110 -20.78 -4.18 0.59
CA THR A 110 -21.09 -5.24 -0.39
C THR A 110 -21.29 -6.59 0.31
N HIS A 111 -22.01 -7.51 -0.32
CA HIS A 111 -22.16 -8.88 0.21
C HIS A 111 -20.82 -9.60 0.37
N SER A 112 -19.82 -9.24 -0.42
CA SER A 112 -18.46 -9.77 -0.33
C SER A 112 -17.49 -8.80 0.36
N SER A 113 -17.99 -7.90 1.22
CA SER A 113 -17.12 -6.95 1.90
C SER A 113 -16.18 -7.64 2.90
N TYR A 114 -15.06 -7.01 3.21
CA TYR A 114 -14.10 -7.55 4.17
C TYR A 114 -14.72 -7.75 5.55
N LEU A 115 -15.54 -6.80 6.05
CA LEU A 115 -16.25 -6.96 7.32
C LEU A 115 -17.15 -8.21 7.32
N HIS A 116 -17.95 -8.43 6.27
CA HIS A 116 -18.81 -9.59 6.20
C HIS A 116 -18.01 -10.90 6.12
N GLN A 117 -16.92 -10.90 5.35
CA GLN A 117 -16.02 -12.05 5.27
C GLN A 117 -15.33 -12.35 6.60
N ILE A 118 -15.00 -11.33 7.40
CA ILE A 118 -14.48 -11.49 8.77
C ILE A 118 -15.55 -12.11 9.67
N GLU A 119 -16.80 -11.62 9.65
CA GLU A 119 -17.92 -12.17 10.42
C GLU A 119 -18.12 -13.66 10.11
N GLN A 120 -18.13 -14.02 8.82
CA GLN A 120 -18.26 -15.40 8.39
C GLN A 120 -17.06 -16.27 8.83
N ALA A 121 -15.83 -15.73 8.79
CA ALA A 121 -14.62 -16.46 9.19
C ALA A 121 -14.61 -16.75 10.70
N VAL A 122 -15.04 -15.79 11.51
CA VAL A 122 -15.23 -15.96 12.96
C VAL A 122 -16.27 -17.04 13.25
N ALA A 123 -17.42 -17.01 12.56
CA ALA A 123 -18.51 -17.97 12.80
C ALA A 123 -18.10 -19.44 12.58
N ARG A 124 -17.09 -19.68 11.74
CA ARG A 124 -16.53 -21.02 11.47
C ARG A 124 -15.17 -21.28 12.13
N ALA A 125 -14.74 -20.41 13.04
CA ALA A 125 -13.45 -20.51 13.75
C ALA A 125 -12.20 -20.59 12.84
N ASP A 126 -12.20 -19.84 11.73
CA ASP A 126 -11.14 -19.84 10.72
C ASP A 126 -10.21 -18.63 10.86
N LEU A 127 -9.21 -18.76 11.75
CA LEU A 127 -8.28 -17.67 12.07
C LEU A 127 -7.37 -17.26 10.90
N VAL A 128 -7.03 -18.20 10.01
CA VAL A 128 -6.23 -17.89 8.81
C VAL A 128 -7.02 -16.98 7.87
N SER A 129 -8.31 -17.28 7.65
CA SER A 129 -9.19 -16.40 6.87
C SER A 129 -9.45 -15.06 7.57
N VAL A 130 -9.55 -15.02 8.91
CA VAL A 130 -9.65 -13.75 9.66
C VAL A 130 -8.42 -12.88 9.38
N ASN A 131 -7.22 -13.42 9.58
CA ASN A 131 -5.97 -12.70 9.38
C ASN A 131 -5.85 -12.15 7.95
N HIS A 132 -6.09 -13.01 6.95
CA HIS A 132 -6.04 -12.62 5.54
C HIS A 132 -7.02 -11.48 5.20
N ARG A 133 -8.24 -11.53 5.74
CA ARG A 133 -9.25 -10.47 5.48
C ARG A 133 -8.97 -9.18 6.23
N VAL A 134 -8.37 -9.24 7.42
CA VAL A 134 -7.88 -8.06 8.13
C VAL A 134 -6.76 -7.38 7.35
N ALA A 135 -5.81 -8.15 6.80
CA ALA A 135 -4.75 -7.60 5.95
C ALA A 135 -5.31 -6.89 4.71
N ALA A 136 -6.26 -7.52 4.01
CA ALA A 136 -6.93 -6.93 2.84
C ALA A 136 -7.74 -5.67 3.21
N LEU A 137 -8.43 -5.68 4.35
CA LEU A 137 -9.15 -4.51 4.88
C LEU A 137 -8.20 -3.34 5.11
N LEU A 138 -7.06 -3.58 5.76
CA LEU A 138 -6.07 -2.54 6.04
C LEU A 138 -5.42 -2.00 4.75
N ALA A 139 -5.18 -2.84 3.75
CA ALA A 139 -4.68 -2.40 2.45
C ALA A 139 -5.62 -1.36 1.79
N SER A 140 -6.93 -1.65 1.73
CA SER A 140 -7.92 -0.69 1.23
C SER A 140 -8.11 0.53 2.14
N TYR A 141 -8.08 0.34 3.46
CA TYR A 141 -8.21 1.42 4.44
C TYR A 141 -7.13 2.49 4.27
N PHE A 142 -5.86 2.08 4.15
CA PHE A 142 -4.76 3.03 3.99
C PHE A 142 -4.76 3.70 2.62
N ASP A 143 -5.17 3.00 1.56
CA ASP A 143 -5.32 3.59 0.23
C ASP A 143 -6.39 4.68 0.20
N ILE A 144 -7.52 4.46 0.88
CA ILE A 144 -8.55 5.48 1.11
C ILE A 144 -7.96 6.66 1.89
N LEU A 145 -7.28 6.41 3.00
CA LEU A 145 -6.77 7.47 3.87
C LEU A 145 -5.76 8.37 3.16
N PHE A 146 -4.81 7.79 2.43
CA PHE A 146 -3.83 8.56 1.67
C PHE A 146 -4.48 9.30 0.50
N ALA A 147 -5.38 8.66 -0.25
CA ALA A 147 -6.11 9.32 -1.34
C ALA A 147 -6.99 10.48 -0.84
N TYR A 148 -7.66 10.31 0.30
CA TYR A 148 -8.47 11.35 0.94
C TYR A 148 -7.63 12.61 1.21
N ASN A 149 -6.40 12.40 1.69
CA ASN A 149 -5.42 13.45 1.97
C ASN A 149 -4.62 13.94 0.75
N ARG A 150 -4.88 13.42 -0.45
CA ARG A 150 -4.12 13.74 -1.68
C ARG A 150 -2.63 13.41 -1.56
N LEU A 151 -2.32 12.32 -0.86
CA LEU A 151 -0.97 11.82 -0.67
C LEU A 151 -0.80 10.51 -1.44
N PRO A 152 0.29 10.32 -2.21
CA PRO A 152 0.63 9.02 -2.76
C PRO A 152 0.96 8.03 -1.63
N HIS A 153 0.32 6.86 -1.64
CA HIS A 153 0.53 5.77 -0.69
C HIS A 153 2.00 5.31 -0.64
N PRO A 154 2.67 5.31 0.53
CA PRO A 154 4.11 5.08 0.66
C PRO A 154 4.54 3.60 0.68
N GLY A 155 3.73 2.70 0.12
CA GLY A 155 3.91 1.25 0.27
C GLY A 155 3.51 0.72 1.65
N GLU A 156 3.98 -0.47 2.00
CA GLU A 156 3.49 -1.27 3.14
C GLU A 156 4.16 -0.95 4.48
N LYS A 157 5.38 -0.41 4.43
CA LYS A 157 6.22 -0.28 5.62
C LYS A 157 5.79 0.92 6.44
N ARG A 158 5.71 0.73 7.77
CA ARG A 158 5.49 1.81 8.76
C ARG A 158 4.22 2.65 8.51
N LEU A 159 3.17 2.02 7.98
CA LEU A 159 1.93 2.69 7.59
C LEU A 159 1.34 3.60 8.66
N LEU A 160 1.29 3.16 9.93
CA LEU A 160 0.80 3.97 11.04
C LEU A 160 1.60 5.28 11.22
N ALA A 161 2.92 5.25 11.04
CA ALA A 161 3.78 6.42 11.16
C ALA A 161 3.58 7.39 9.98
N HIS A 162 3.41 6.87 8.77
CA HIS A 162 3.13 7.70 7.60
C HIS A 162 1.73 8.32 7.67
N ALA A 163 0.72 7.51 7.98
CA ALA A 163 -0.66 7.95 8.12
C ALA A 163 -0.83 8.96 9.25
N GLY A 164 -0.14 8.78 10.38
CA GLY A 164 -0.18 9.72 11.51
C GLY A 164 0.40 11.11 11.23
N ARG A 165 1.07 11.31 10.09
CA ARG A 165 1.55 12.62 9.61
C ARG A 165 0.63 13.26 8.57
N ALA A 166 -0.43 12.57 8.16
CA ALA A 166 -1.39 13.10 7.20
C ALA A 166 -2.24 14.23 7.84
N PRO A 167 -2.65 15.25 7.07
CA PRO A 167 -3.45 16.36 7.61
C PRO A 167 -4.78 15.95 8.25
N HIS A 168 -5.43 14.93 7.72
CA HIS A 168 -6.72 14.44 8.18
C HIS A 168 -6.67 12.94 8.47
N VAL A 169 -6.86 12.58 9.73
CA VAL A 169 -6.77 11.20 10.22
C VAL A 169 -7.94 10.92 11.15
N PRO A 170 -8.54 9.72 11.13
CA PRO A 170 -9.59 9.39 12.07
C PRO A 170 -9.10 9.46 13.52
N PRO A 171 -9.91 9.95 14.47
CA PRO A 171 -9.55 9.96 15.88
C PRO A 171 -9.13 8.57 16.36
N ARG A 172 -8.04 8.49 17.12
CA ARG A 172 -7.53 7.22 17.70
C ARG A 172 -7.20 6.14 16.66
N MET A 173 -6.99 6.49 15.38
CA MET A 173 -6.69 5.52 14.31
C MET A 173 -5.61 4.50 14.71
N ALA A 174 -4.48 4.95 15.26
CA ALA A 174 -3.39 4.05 15.62
C ALA A 174 -3.79 3.02 16.68
N GLU A 175 -4.57 3.44 17.68
CA GLU A 175 -5.12 2.55 18.71
C GLU A 175 -6.11 1.56 18.11
N GLN A 176 -7.02 2.03 17.24
CA GLN A 176 -8.05 1.20 16.61
C GLN A 176 -7.43 0.15 15.67
N VAL A 177 -6.45 0.53 14.85
CA VAL A 177 -5.70 -0.41 13.99
C VAL A 177 -4.94 -1.42 14.85
N THR A 178 -4.30 -0.99 15.94
CA THR A 178 -3.59 -1.90 16.84
C THR A 178 -4.54 -2.87 17.53
N ALA A 179 -5.72 -2.40 17.97
CA ALA A 179 -6.75 -3.23 18.58
C ALA A 179 -7.27 -4.28 17.57
N LEU A 180 -7.55 -3.87 16.33
CA LEU A 180 -7.95 -4.78 15.25
C LEU A 180 -6.89 -5.87 15.01
N LEU A 181 -5.61 -5.48 14.92
CA LEU A 181 -4.51 -6.43 14.70
C LEU A 181 -4.35 -7.43 15.86
N ARG A 182 -4.56 -6.98 17.10
CA ARG A 182 -4.54 -7.87 18.28
C ARG A 182 -5.73 -8.84 18.28
N ALA A 183 -6.94 -8.32 18.03
CA ALA A 183 -8.14 -9.13 17.90
C ALA A 183 -8.06 -10.16 16.75
N ALA A 184 -7.24 -9.90 15.74
CA ALA A 184 -7.04 -10.83 14.62
C ALA A 184 -6.24 -12.08 15.01
N ALA A 185 -5.55 -12.08 16.17
CA ALA A 185 -4.73 -13.19 16.62
C ALA A 185 -5.57 -14.37 17.14
N ASP A 186 -6.69 -14.10 17.80
CA ASP A 186 -7.59 -15.11 18.40
C ASP A 186 -9.05 -14.99 17.93
N GLY A 187 -9.35 -13.99 17.10
CA GLY A 187 -10.69 -13.73 16.57
C GLY A 187 -11.65 -13.11 17.59
N GLN A 188 -11.22 -12.84 18.83
CA GLN A 188 -12.07 -12.24 19.85
C GLN A 188 -12.28 -10.76 19.56
N GLU A 189 -13.52 -10.30 19.68
CA GLU A 189 -13.92 -8.89 19.47
C GLU A 189 -13.58 -8.31 18.08
N ILE A 190 -13.04 -9.10 17.14
CA ILE A 190 -12.53 -8.61 15.84
C ILE A 190 -13.59 -7.86 15.03
N VAL A 191 -14.84 -8.33 15.06
CA VAL A 191 -15.95 -7.68 14.37
C VAL A 191 -16.24 -6.31 14.99
N ALA A 192 -16.19 -6.19 16.32
CA ALA A 192 -16.38 -4.92 17.02
C ALA A 192 -15.23 -3.94 16.75
N CYS A 193 -13.97 -4.42 16.80
CA CYS A 193 -12.80 -3.62 16.44
C CYS A 193 -12.85 -3.14 14.99
N ALA A 194 -13.25 -4.00 14.04
CA ALA A 194 -13.39 -3.64 12.65
C ALA A 194 -14.48 -2.58 12.45
N ARG A 195 -15.65 -2.75 13.08
CA ARG A 195 -16.73 -1.75 13.02
C ARG A 195 -16.26 -0.40 13.56
N ALA A 196 -15.63 -0.37 14.74
CA ALA A 196 -15.14 0.87 15.34
C ALA A 196 -14.11 1.61 14.45
N LEU A 197 -13.19 0.87 13.81
CA LEU A 197 -12.25 1.45 12.85
C LEU A 197 -12.95 2.04 11.62
N LEU A 198 -13.93 1.32 11.08
CA LEU A 198 -14.69 1.73 9.90
C LEU A 198 -15.65 2.89 10.18
N ASP A 199 -16.24 2.95 11.38
CA ASP A 199 -17.08 4.08 11.81
C ASP A 199 -16.27 5.37 11.91
N SER A 200 -15.06 5.32 12.51
CA SER A 200 -14.16 6.47 12.55
C SER A 200 -13.74 6.93 11.14
N LEU A 201 -13.55 5.99 10.20
CA LEU A 201 -13.25 6.32 8.82
C LEU A 201 -14.44 6.97 8.11
N ASP A 202 -15.64 6.41 8.25
CA ASP A 202 -16.84 6.98 7.63
C ASP A 202 -17.15 8.38 8.17
N ALA A 203 -16.94 8.62 9.47
CA ALA A 203 -17.02 9.96 10.07
C ALA A 203 -16.02 10.94 9.42
N LEU A 204 -14.78 10.51 9.17
CA LEU A 204 -13.80 11.32 8.44
C LEU A 204 -14.25 11.63 7.00
N LEU A 205 -14.87 10.66 6.34
CA LEU A 205 -15.36 10.79 4.96
C LEU A 205 -16.69 11.57 4.86
N GLY A 206 -17.29 11.97 5.99
CA GLY A 206 -18.61 12.63 6.02
C GLY A 206 -19.75 11.70 5.63
N ARG A 207 -19.63 10.39 5.95
CA ARG A 207 -20.60 9.35 5.64
C ARG A 207 -21.33 8.97 6.93
N SER A 208 -22.66 8.96 6.89
CA SER A 208 -23.56 8.56 7.98
C SER A 208 -24.20 7.21 7.69
#